data_AF-A0A967C280-F1
#
_entry.id   AF-A0A967C280-F1
#
_cell.length_a   1.000
_cell.length_b   1.000
_cell.length_c   1.000
_cell.angle_alpha   90.00
_cell.angle_beta   90.00
_cell.angle_gamma   90.00
#
_symmetry.space_group_name_H-M   'P 1'
#
loop_
_entity.id
_entity.type
_entity.pdbx_description
1 polymer ?
#
loop_
_entity_poly.entity_id
_entity_poly.type
_entity_poly.pdbx_seq_one_letter_code
_entity_poly.pdbx_strand_id
1 'polypeptide(L)'
;MNRLLTVFAGCLFLTACAGPQINALGPSMSEIQAMPLKEAQTHLAGRTVMTFIERHREYQDSSDALGYYKWVDGPGTQVEFLAEDGRWFLWSPEGTELASGEWVLRSWYNDRYYICFSPSGAFNNVLARHAQEDEFKCVLLAEYAGQVVEARRGDAFELASGRLPFELSAEPATIDSLLKRSE
;
A
#
# COMPACT_ATOMS: atom_id res chain seq x y z
N MET A 1 59.54 -31.46 -3.89
CA MET A 1 58.74 -30.28 -3.46
C MET A 1 57.61 -30.09 -4.46
N ASN A 2 56.46 -30.72 -4.23
CA ASN A 2 55.30 -30.67 -5.12
C ASN A 2 54.45 -29.44 -4.79
N ARG A 3 54.23 -28.57 -5.78
CA ARG A 3 53.27 -27.46 -5.71
C ARG A 3 51.89 -27.98 -6.14
N LEU A 4 50.95 -28.03 -5.20
CA LEU A 4 49.53 -28.20 -5.50
C LEU A 4 48.98 -26.83 -5.99
N LEU A 5 48.44 -26.80 -7.21
CA LEU A 5 47.62 -25.70 -7.72
C LEU A 5 46.17 -25.94 -7.29
N THR A 6 45.63 -25.04 -6.46
CA THR A 6 44.22 -25.03 -6.07
C THR A 6 43.44 -24.20 -7.10
N VAL A 7 42.51 -24.84 -7.79
CA VAL A 7 41.56 -24.23 -8.72
C VAL A 7 40.42 -23.60 -7.92
N PHE A 8 40.22 -22.29 -8.04
CA PHE A 8 39.03 -21.61 -7.51
C PHE A 8 37.86 -21.79 -8.48
N ALA A 9 36.88 -22.60 -8.08
CA ALA A 9 35.58 -22.68 -8.73
C ALA A 9 34.69 -21.52 -8.22
N GLY A 10 34.48 -20.51 -9.05
CA GLY A 10 33.54 -19.42 -8.79
C GLY A 10 32.10 -19.90 -8.97
N CYS A 11 31.40 -20.13 -7.86
CA CYS A 11 29.95 -20.26 -7.86
C CYS A 11 29.32 -18.88 -8.00
N LEU A 12 28.80 -18.56 -9.20
CA LEU A 12 27.81 -17.51 -9.38
C LEU A 12 26.50 -17.97 -8.70
N PHE A 13 26.27 -17.52 -7.47
CA PHE A 13 24.94 -17.57 -6.87
C PHE A 13 24.12 -16.41 -7.45
N LEU A 14 23.29 -16.71 -8.44
CA LEU A 14 22.14 -15.90 -8.80
C LEU A 14 21.12 -16.01 -7.65
N THR A 15 21.30 -15.21 -6.61
CA THR A 15 20.26 -14.97 -5.61
C THR A 15 19.15 -14.18 -6.30
N ALA A 16 18.14 -14.87 -6.80
CA ALA A 16 16.85 -14.26 -7.09
C ALA A 16 16.36 -13.64 -5.77
N CYS A 17 16.28 -12.31 -5.74
CA CYS A 17 15.77 -11.54 -4.60
C CYS A 17 14.27 -11.79 -4.43
N ALA A 18 13.88 -12.98 -3.98
CA ALA A 18 12.65 -13.12 -3.23
C ALA A 18 12.94 -12.52 -1.85
N GLY A 19 12.86 -11.19 -1.77
CA GLY A 19 12.90 -10.50 -0.48
C GLY A 19 11.87 -11.15 0.43
N PRO A 20 12.18 -11.33 1.74
CA PRO A 20 11.18 -11.82 2.67
C PRO A 20 9.94 -10.94 2.50
N GLN A 21 8.77 -11.54 2.26
CA GLN A 21 7.51 -10.82 2.44
C GLN A 21 7.44 -10.48 3.92
N ILE A 22 8.04 -9.34 4.27
CA ILE A 22 7.97 -8.78 5.60
C ILE A 22 6.48 -8.52 5.77
N ASN A 23 5.88 -9.17 6.77
CA ASN A 23 4.53 -8.85 7.18
C ASN A 23 4.54 -7.38 7.66
N ALA A 24 4.42 -6.43 6.73
CA ALA A 24 4.57 -5.01 7.02
C ALA A 24 3.55 -4.55 8.08
N LEU A 25 2.39 -5.19 8.10
CA LEU A 25 1.32 -4.96 9.08
C LEU A 25 1.46 -5.80 10.37
N GLY A 26 2.47 -6.67 10.48
CA GLY A 26 2.81 -7.47 11.66
C GLY A 26 2.48 -8.97 11.51
N PRO A 27 1.28 -9.45 11.90
CA PRO A 27 0.85 -10.82 11.66
C PRO A 27 0.58 -11.08 10.17
N SER A 28 0.47 -12.36 9.80
CA SER A 28 0.01 -12.77 8.48
C SER A 28 -1.47 -12.40 8.24
N MET A 29 -1.88 -12.30 6.98
CA MET A 29 -3.28 -12.00 6.66
C MET A 29 -4.27 -13.05 7.17
N SER A 30 -3.88 -14.33 7.21
CA SER A 30 -4.70 -15.39 7.80
C SER A 30 -4.89 -15.21 9.31
N GLU A 31 -3.85 -14.74 10.01
CA GLU A 31 -3.96 -14.44 11.45
C GLU A 31 -4.85 -13.21 11.67
N ILE A 32 -4.63 -12.12 10.91
CA ILE A 32 -5.46 -10.91 10.97
C ILE A 32 -6.93 -11.25 10.71
N GLN A 33 -7.23 -12.10 9.72
CA GLN A 33 -8.60 -12.47 9.36
C GLN A 33 -9.31 -13.30 10.44
N ALA A 34 -8.56 -13.99 11.29
CA ALA A 34 -9.09 -14.78 12.40
C ALA A 34 -9.28 -13.98 13.70
N MET A 35 -8.73 -12.76 13.78
CA MET A 35 -8.88 -11.87 14.94
C MET A 35 -10.25 -11.21 14.97
N PRO A 36 -10.78 -10.80 16.14
CA PRO A 36 -11.90 -9.87 16.23
C PRO A 36 -11.62 -8.55 15.50
N LEU A 37 -12.65 -7.96 14.87
CA LEU A 37 -12.51 -6.74 14.04
C LEU A 37 -11.73 -5.61 14.73
N LYS A 38 -12.02 -5.37 16.00
CA LYS A 38 -11.36 -4.32 16.80
C LYS A 38 -9.87 -4.59 16.99
N GLU A 39 -9.48 -5.86 17.15
CA GLU A 39 -8.08 -6.27 17.28
C GLU A 39 -7.37 -6.16 15.93
N ALA A 40 -7.98 -6.65 14.85
CA ALA A 40 -7.47 -6.50 13.48
C ALA A 40 -7.21 -5.02 13.12
N GLN A 41 -8.11 -4.11 13.52
CA GLN A 41 -7.97 -2.67 13.28
C GLN A 41 -6.69 -2.09 13.94
N THR A 42 -6.23 -2.62 15.08
CA THR A 42 -5.01 -2.13 15.74
C THR A 42 -3.72 -2.39 14.95
N HIS A 43 -3.77 -3.31 13.98
CA HIS A 43 -2.64 -3.56 13.07
C HIS A 43 -2.51 -2.51 11.96
N LEU A 44 -3.55 -1.70 11.75
CA LEU A 44 -3.59 -0.64 10.75
C LEU A 44 -3.54 0.75 11.39
N ALA A 45 -4.28 0.94 12.48
CA ALA A 45 -4.43 2.22 13.16
C ALA A 45 -3.09 2.77 13.67
N GLY A 46 -2.93 4.10 13.54
CA GLY A 46 -1.75 4.83 13.99
C GLY A 46 -0.49 4.50 13.20
N ARG A 47 -0.61 4.20 11.89
CA ARG A 47 0.53 3.79 11.07
C ARG A 47 0.62 4.55 9.76
N THR A 48 1.87 4.85 9.41
CA THR A 48 2.26 5.20 8.06
C THR A 48 2.47 3.92 7.27
N VAL A 49 1.84 3.82 6.10
CA VAL A 49 1.89 2.66 5.22
C VAL A 49 2.39 3.13 3.86
N MET A 50 3.35 2.41 3.29
CA MET A 50 3.83 2.65 1.94
C MET A 50 3.36 1.52 1.03
N THR A 51 2.75 1.89 -0.09
CA THR A 51 2.39 0.96 -1.15
C THR A 51 3.17 1.27 -2.43
N PHE A 52 3.37 0.26 -3.27
CA PHE A 52 3.93 0.43 -4.60
C PHE A 52 3.05 -0.28 -5.62
N ILE A 53 2.43 0.50 -6.51
CA ILE A 53 1.55 -0.04 -7.55
C ILE A 53 2.25 0.16 -8.90
N GLU A 54 2.88 -0.90 -9.40
CA GLU A 54 3.54 -0.87 -10.70
C GLU A 54 2.51 -0.77 -11.84
N ARG A 55 1.46 -1.59 -11.78
CA ARG A 55 0.40 -1.67 -12.79
C ARG A 55 -0.92 -2.04 -12.13
N HIS A 56 -2.02 -1.60 -12.71
CA HIS A 56 -3.35 -1.97 -12.27
C HIS A 56 -4.27 -2.26 -13.45
N ARG A 57 -5.37 -3.00 -13.18
CA ARG A 57 -6.42 -3.23 -14.18
C ARG A 57 -7.40 -2.07 -14.15
N GLU A 58 -7.61 -1.46 -15.30
CA GLU A 58 -8.66 -0.48 -15.51
C GLU A 58 -9.74 -1.11 -16.38
N TYR A 59 -11.02 -0.90 -16.02
CA TYR A 59 -12.13 -1.32 -16.85
C TYR A 59 -12.36 -0.26 -17.94
N GLN A 60 -12.25 -0.66 -19.19
CA GLN A 60 -12.50 0.20 -20.32
C GLN A 60 -13.86 -0.17 -20.92
N ASP A 61 -14.79 0.78 -20.87
CA ASP A 61 -16.06 0.65 -21.56
C ASP A 61 -15.81 0.63 -23.07
N SER A 62 -16.44 -0.30 -23.78
CA SER A 62 -16.35 -0.38 -25.23
C SER A 62 -17.73 -0.11 -25.81
N SER A 63 -17.77 0.60 -26.94
CA SER A 63 -19.02 0.88 -27.66
C SER A 63 -19.78 -0.38 -28.09
N ASP A 64 -19.11 -1.55 -28.05
CA ASP A 64 -19.57 -2.80 -28.64
C ASP A 64 -20.15 -3.76 -27.59
N ALA A 65 -20.68 -3.22 -26.49
CA ALA A 65 -21.40 -3.92 -25.41
C ALA A 65 -20.60 -4.91 -24.56
N LEU A 66 -19.31 -5.12 -24.85
CA LEU A 66 -18.38 -5.89 -24.01
C LEU A 66 -17.23 -4.98 -23.57
N GLY A 67 -17.30 -4.43 -22.36
CA GLY A 67 -16.13 -3.79 -21.76
C GLY A 67 -15.03 -4.81 -21.47
N TYR A 68 -13.79 -4.35 -21.45
CA TYR A 68 -12.63 -5.21 -21.19
C TYR A 68 -11.73 -4.59 -20.14
N TYR A 69 -10.91 -5.43 -19.49
CA TYR A 69 -9.89 -4.94 -18.56
C TYR A 69 -8.57 -4.77 -19.30
N LYS A 70 -7.97 -3.59 -19.17
CA LYS A 70 -6.62 -3.30 -19.66
C LYS A 70 -5.67 -3.13 -18.49
N TRP A 71 -4.45 -3.63 -18.63
CA TRP A 71 -3.37 -3.28 -17.71
C TRP A 71 -2.80 -1.91 -18.08
N VAL A 72 -2.90 -0.97 -17.17
CA VAL A 72 -2.31 0.37 -17.27
C VAL A 72 -1.23 0.52 -16.21
N ASP A 73 -0.35 1.50 -16.39
CA ASP A 73 0.68 1.81 -15.42
C ASP A 73 0.02 2.32 -14.13
N GLY A 74 0.56 1.91 -12.99
CA GLY A 74 0.08 2.35 -11.70
C GLY A 74 0.72 3.68 -11.30
N PRO A 75 0.20 4.32 -10.25
CA PRO A 75 0.74 5.57 -9.74
C PRO A 75 2.13 5.43 -9.09
N GLY A 76 2.67 4.20 -8.96
CA GLY A 76 3.97 3.97 -8.33
C GLY A 76 3.91 4.02 -6.81
N THR A 77 4.92 4.62 -6.18
CA THR A 77 5.03 4.76 -4.72
C THR A 77 3.93 5.68 -4.17
N GLN A 78 3.21 5.22 -3.16
CA GLN A 78 2.25 6.02 -2.40
C GLN A 78 2.50 5.85 -0.90
N VAL A 79 2.24 6.90 -0.13
CA VAL A 79 2.36 6.88 1.33
C VAL A 79 1.06 7.32 1.96
N GLU A 80 0.53 6.50 2.84
CA GLU A 80 -0.71 6.74 3.56
C GLU A 80 -0.44 6.85 5.06
N PHE A 81 -1.20 7.70 5.76
CA PHE A 81 -1.28 7.66 7.23
C PHE A 81 -2.72 7.28 7.63
N LEU A 82 -2.85 6.16 8.34
CA LEU A 82 -4.09 5.67 8.91
C LEU A 82 -4.14 6.11 10.38
N ALA A 83 -4.73 7.26 10.66
CA ALA A 83 -4.78 7.81 12.01
C ALA A 83 -5.69 6.95 12.92
N GLU A 84 -5.37 6.90 14.22
CA GLU A 84 -6.15 6.12 15.20
C GLU A 84 -7.59 6.62 15.36
N ASP A 85 -7.84 7.90 15.07
CA ASP A 85 -9.16 8.54 15.12
C ASP A 85 -10.01 8.28 13.86
N GLY A 86 -9.53 7.46 12.93
CA GLY A 86 -10.23 7.15 11.68
C GLY A 86 -9.96 8.15 10.56
N ARG A 87 -9.14 9.17 10.75
CA ARG A 87 -8.70 10.03 9.64
C ARG A 87 -7.67 9.32 8.76
N TRP A 88 -7.73 9.58 7.47
CA TRP A 88 -6.80 9.06 6.47
C TRP A 88 -6.18 10.20 5.69
N PHE A 89 -4.90 10.03 5.37
CA PHE A 89 -4.12 10.94 4.55
C PHE A 89 -3.37 10.13 3.52
N LEU A 90 -3.27 10.64 2.30
CA LEU A 90 -2.54 10.03 1.21
C LEU A 90 -1.66 11.07 0.52
N TRP A 91 -0.40 10.69 0.39
CA TRP A 91 0.63 11.36 -0.38
C TRP A 91 0.95 10.51 -1.61
N SER A 92 0.66 11.03 -2.79
CA SER A 92 0.84 10.33 -4.06
C SER A 92 1.65 11.18 -5.07
N PRO A 93 2.25 10.56 -6.09
CA PRO A 93 3.04 11.27 -7.10
C PRO A 93 2.19 12.18 -8.01
N GLU A 94 0.94 11.82 -8.23
CA GLU A 94 0.01 12.61 -9.06
C GLU A 94 -0.57 13.83 -8.33
N GLY A 95 -0.45 13.86 -6.99
CA GLY A 95 -1.06 14.89 -6.15
C GLY A 95 -0.12 16.06 -5.86
N THR A 96 -0.59 17.28 -6.14
CA THR A 96 0.06 18.52 -5.67
C THR A 96 -0.32 18.88 -4.22
N GLU A 97 -1.27 18.15 -3.64
CA GLU A 97 -1.78 18.32 -2.29
C GLU A 97 -2.00 16.94 -1.66
N LEU A 98 -2.05 16.86 -0.33
CA LEU A 98 -2.43 15.63 0.35
C LEU A 98 -3.91 15.36 0.14
N ALA A 99 -4.24 14.17 -0.35
CA ALA A 99 -5.59 13.66 -0.24
C ALA A 99 -5.85 13.33 1.24
N SER A 100 -7.06 13.60 1.71
CA SER A 100 -7.46 13.27 3.07
C SER A 100 -8.90 12.82 3.12
N GLY A 101 -9.31 12.19 4.22
CA GLY A 101 -10.65 11.68 4.39
C GLY A 101 -10.76 10.82 5.64
N GLU A 102 -11.65 9.84 5.59
CA GLU A 102 -11.87 8.88 6.66
C GLU A 102 -11.49 7.47 6.18
N TRP A 103 -11.04 6.63 7.11
CA TRP A 103 -10.90 5.20 6.88
C TRP A 103 -11.59 4.39 7.98
N VAL A 104 -12.05 3.20 7.62
CA VAL A 104 -12.61 2.23 8.56
C VAL A 104 -12.32 0.83 8.10
N LEU A 105 -12.12 -0.08 9.05
CA LEU A 105 -12.10 -1.51 8.78
C LEU A 105 -13.50 -2.08 9.00
N ARG A 106 -14.03 -2.77 7.99
CA ARG A 106 -15.35 -3.42 8.04
C ARG A 106 -15.21 -4.93 7.85
N SER A 107 -16.08 -5.69 8.49
CA SER A 107 -16.30 -7.10 8.15
C SER A 107 -17.46 -7.18 7.16
N TRP A 108 -17.26 -7.88 6.04
CA TRP A 108 -18.29 -8.09 5.03
C TRP A 108 -18.23 -9.54 4.51
N TYR A 109 -18.92 -9.83 3.39
CA TYR A 109 -19.25 -11.15 2.87
C TYR A 109 -18.22 -12.24 3.21
N ASN A 110 -18.71 -13.34 3.81
CA ASN A 110 -17.90 -14.47 4.27
C ASN A 110 -16.87 -14.10 5.36
N ASP A 111 -17.26 -13.21 6.27
CA ASP A 111 -16.46 -12.75 7.41
C ASP A 111 -15.09 -12.19 7.02
N ARG A 112 -14.97 -11.64 5.80
CA ARG A 112 -13.72 -11.07 5.29
C ARG A 112 -13.59 -9.61 5.68
N TYR A 113 -12.36 -9.17 5.92
CA TYR A 113 -12.11 -7.78 6.23
C TYR A 113 -11.88 -6.94 4.98
N TYR A 114 -12.50 -5.78 4.96
CA TYR A 114 -12.37 -4.76 3.94
C TYR A 114 -11.89 -3.48 4.61
N ILE A 115 -10.89 -2.84 4.00
CA ILE A 115 -10.51 -1.48 4.35
C ILE A 115 -11.27 -0.54 3.42
N CYS A 116 -11.90 0.47 4.00
CA CYS A 116 -12.79 1.38 3.31
C CYS A 116 -12.32 2.80 3.53
N PHE A 117 -12.30 3.60 2.47
CA PHE A 117 -11.87 5.00 2.49
C PHE A 117 -12.99 5.91 1.99
N SER A 118 -13.27 6.99 2.72
CA SER A 118 -14.15 8.08 2.28
C SER A 118 -13.28 9.31 2.03
N PRO A 119 -12.76 9.51 0.80
CA PRO A 119 -11.97 10.69 0.49
C PRO A 119 -12.81 11.96 0.59
N SER A 120 -12.26 12.98 1.24
CA SER A 120 -12.76 14.34 1.12
C SER A 120 -12.32 14.94 -0.21
N GLY A 121 -13.28 15.44 -1.00
CA GLY A 121 -13.01 16.08 -2.29
C GLY A 121 -12.91 15.11 -3.48
N ALA A 122 -12.44 15.63 -4.62
CA ALA A 122 -12.38 14.90 -5.88
C ALA A 122 -11.11 14.03 -5.97
N PHE A 123 -10.99 13.02 -5.09
CA PHE A 123 -9.89 12.06 -5.13
C PHE A 123 -10.32 10.67 -5.63
N ASN A 124 -9.54 10.11 -6.54
CA ASN A 124 -9.72 8.77 -7.08
C ASN A 124 -8.65 7.81 -6.53
N ASN A 125 -9.01 7.03 -5.51
CA ASN A 125 -8.15 5.95 -5.03
C ASN A 125 -8.21 4.77 -6.03
N VAL A 126 -7.10 4.51 -6.71
CA VAL A 126 -6.95 3.46 -7.74
C VAL A 126 -7.18 2.05 -7.19
N LEU A 127 -6.96 1.84 -5.89
CA LEU A 127 -7.19 0.54 -5.24
C LEU A 127 -8.65 0.31 -4.86
N ALA A 128 -9.44 1.37 -4.73
CA ALA A 128 -10.77 1.28 -4.19
C ALA A 128 -11.79 0.99 -5.31
N ARG A 129 -12.09 -0.30 -5.50
CA ARG A 129 -12.90 -0.81 -6.63
C ARG A 129 -14.37 -1.02 -6.31
N HIS A 130 -14.72 -1.09 -5.03
CA HIS A 130 -16.10 -1.29 -4.60
C HIS A 130 -16.59 -0.03 -3.90
N ALA A 131 -17.30 0.84 -4.62
CA ALA A 131 -18.16 1.84 -4.00
C ALA A 131 -19.46 1.12 -3.65
N GLN A 132 -19.66 0.78 -2.37
CA GLN A 132 -20.96 0.30 -1.92
C GLN A 132 -21.25 0.90 -0.55
N GLU A 133 -22.33 1.67 -0.55
CA GLU A 133 -22.98 2.32 0.58
C GLU A 133 -22.13 3.41 1.28
N ASP A 134 -22.76 4.57 1.49
CA ASP A 134 -22.29 5.67 2.34
C ASP A 134 -20.98 6.36 1.93
N GLU A 135 -20.70 6.54 0.63
CA GLU A 135 -19.55 7.30 0.09
C GLU A 135 -18.16 6.65 0.30
N PHE A 136 -18.09 5.55 1.06
CA PHE A 136 -16.86 4.77 1.22
C PHE A 136 -16.55 3.92 -0.02
N LYS A 137 -15.27 3.95 -0.43
CA LYS A 137 -14.70 3.06 -1.44
C LYS A 137 -13.87 1.99 -0.72
N CYS A 138 -14.25 0.73 -0.88
CA CYS A 138 -13.67 -0.40 -0.15
C CYS A 138 -12.83 -1.33 -1.05
N VAL A 139 -11.84 -1.98 -0.43
CA VAL A 139 -11.01 -3.03 -1.02
C VAL A 139 -10.81 -4.15 0.00
N LEU A 140 -10.67 -5.39 -0.45
CA LEU A 140 -10.37 -6.52 0.43
C LEU A 140 -9.05 -6.25 1.15
N LEU A 141 -9.02 -6.42 2.48
CA LEU A 141 -7.83 -6.11 3.28
C LEU A 141 -6.61 -6.92 2.82
N ALA A 142 -6.81 -8.17 2.40
CA ALA A 142 -5.75 -9.01 1.84
C ALA A 142 -5.17 -8.45 0.53
N GLU A 143 -6.01 -7.84 -0.32
CA GLU A 143 -5.54 -7.18 -1.55
C GLU A 143 -4.78 -5.90 -1.22
N TYR A 144 -5.29 -5.08 -0.30
CA TYR A 144 -4.60 -3.89 0.20
C TYR A 144 -3.23 -4.24 0.81
N ALA A 145 -3.20 -5.19 1.75
CA ALA A 145 -1.97 -5.64 2.40
C ALA A 145 -0.95 -6.21 1.40
N GLY A 146 -1.41 -6.84 0.32
CA GLY A 146 -0.55 -7.33 -0.75
C GLY A 146 0.16 -6.22 -1.55
N GLN A 147 -0.30 -4.97 -1.46
CA GLN A 147 0.36 -3.80 -2.06
C GLN A 147 1.29 -3.06 -1.08
N VAL A 148 1.19 -3.35 0.23
CA VAL A 148 2.00 -2.70 1.26
C VAL A 148 3.43 -3.24 1.20
N VAL A 149 4.37 -2.36 0.88
CA VAL A 149 5.80 -2.68 0.83
C VAL A 149 6.51 -2.37 2.14
N GLU A 150 6.05 -1.35 2.87
CA GLU A 150 6.57 -0.99 4.20
C GLU A 150 5.47 -0.39 5.08
N ALA A 151 5.62 -0.49 6.40
CA ALA A 151 4.79 0.26 7.33
C ALA A 151 5.60 0.65 8.58
N ARG A 152 5.26 1.81 9.15
CA ARG A 152 5.81 2.31 10.41
C ARG A 152 4.71 2.78 11.34
N ARG A 153 4.97 2.65 12.65
CA ARG A 153 4.12 3.26 13.67
C ARG A 153 4.28 4.78 13.63
N GLY A 154 3.18 5.48 13.91
CA GLY A 154 3.10 6.93 13.91
C GLY A 154 2.92 7.53 12.52
N ASP A 155 2.82 8.85 12.51
CA ASP A 155 2.75 9.68 11.31
C ASP A 155 4.17 10.12 10.92
N ALA A 156 4.88 9.26 10.19
CA ALA A 156 6.31 9.41 9.96
C ALA A 156 6.66 10.69 9.18
N PHE A 157 5.73 11.19 8.37
CA PHE A 157 5.91 12.36 7.51
C PHE A 157 5.04 13.55 7.93
N GLU A 158 4.43 13.49 9.12
CA GLU A 158 3.50 14.51 9.63
C GLU A 158 2.34 14.81 8.66
N LEU A 159 1.84 13.81 7.92
CA LEU A 159 0.76 13.97 6.94
C LEU A 159 -0.53 14.51 7.57
N ALA A 160 -0.78 14.19 8.84
CA ALA A 160 -1.93 14.69 9.58
C ALA A 160 -1.92 16.22 9.80
N SER A 161 -0.77 16.88 9.57
CA SER A 161 -0.68 18.34 9.55
C SER A 161 -1.31 18.97 8.31
N GLY A 162 -1.59 18.19 7.27
CA GLY A 162 -2.02 18.68 5.96
C GLY A 162 -0.88 19.23 5.09
N ARG A 163 0.36 19.21 5.58
CA ARG A 163 1.54 19.67 4.84
C ARG A 163 2.10 18.56 3.96
N LEU A 164 2.22 18.83 2.66
CA LEU A 164 2.94 17.98 1.73
C LEU A 164 4.45 18.04 2.03
N PRO A 165 5.15 16.91 2.30
CA PRO A 165 6.59 16.94 2.58
C PRO A 165 7.40 17.46 1.40
N PHE A 166 7.15 16.91 0.22
CA PHE A 166 7.70 17.30 -1.08
C PHE A 166 6.93 16.57 -2.20
N GLU A 167 7.25 16.83 -3.46
CA GLU A 167 6.68 16.11 -4.60
C GLU A 167 7.19 14.66 -4.68
N LEU A 168 6.29 13.70 -4.51
CA LEU A 168 6.65 12.27 -4.50
C LEU A 168 6.97 11.79 -5.92
N SER A 169 8.01 10.97 -6.05
CA SER A 169 8.31 10.29 -7.31
C SER A 169 7.51 8.99 -7.40
N ALA A 170 7.07 8.63 -8.61
CA ALA A 170 6.45 7.33 -8.87
C ALA A 170 7.43 6.15 -8.74
N GLU A 171 8.75 6.40 -8.78
CA GLU A 171 9.78 5.37 -8.66
C GLU A 171 9.69 4.61 -7.33
N PRO A 172 10.07 3.32 -7.30
CA PRO A 172 10.15 2.55 -6.06
C PRO A 172 11.01 3.27 -5.01
N ALA A 173 10.51 3.35 -3.77
CA ALA A 173 11.19 3.97 -2.65
C ALA A 173 11.03 3.16 -1.36
N THR A 174 11.76 3.57 -0.32
CA THR A 174 11.61 3.09 1.07
C THR A 174 11.24 4.25 1.98
N ILE A 175 10.61 3.98 3.14
CA ILE A 175 10.26 5.05 4.09
C ILE A 175 11.53 5.80 4.54
N ASP A 176 12.63 5.10 4.79
CA ASP A 176 13.91 5.75 5.16
C ASP A 176 14.48 6.65 4.06
N SER A 177 14.35 6.23 2.78
CA SER A 177 14.82 7.05 1.67
C SER A 177 14.03 8.35 1.52
N LEU A 178 12.72 8.31 1.81
CA LEU A 178 11.86 9.49 1.77
C LEU A 178 12.08 10.39 2.99
N LEU A 179 12.28 9.82 4.19
CA LEU A 179 12.56 10.60 5.40
C LEU A 179 13.83 11.44 5.25
N LYS A 180 14.89 10.87 4.66
CA LYS A 180 16.13 11.60 4.34
C LYS A 180 15.94 12.78 3.39
N ARG A 181 14.85 12.81 2.61
CA ARG A 181 14.52 13.88 1.67
C ARG A 181 13.63 14.96 2.29
N SER A 182 12.95 14.66 3.40
CA SER A 182 12.04 15.59 4.09
C SER A 182 12.73 16.45 5.16
N GLU A 183 13.98 16.13 5.50
CA GLU A 183 14.86 16.96 6.35
C GLU A 183 15.42 18.17 5.58
#